data_AF-A0A955PAB1-F1
#
_entry.id   AF-A0A955PAB1-F1
#
_cell.length_a   1.000
_cell.length_b   1.000
_cell.length_c   1.000
_cell.angle_alpha   90.00
_cell.angle_beta   90.00
_cell.angle_gamma   90.00
#
_symmetry.space_group_name_H-M   'P 1'
#
loop_
_entity.id
_entity.type
_entity.pdbx_description
1 polymer ?
#
loop_
_entity_poly.entity_id
_entity_poly.type
_entity_poly.pdbx_seq_one_letter_code
_entity_poly.pdbx_strand_id
1 'polypeptide(L)'
;MDPTTKRLVLGAVACFGTFALAILGYWLAGWSFIDSVYMVIITIYGVGYGEVKPVDTPGLRLYTIVVIVVGTGAILYFIGGFVQMVMEGQINQALGARKKTKGIESLKDHAI
;
A
#
# COMPACT_ATOMS: atom_id res chain seq x y z
N MET A 1 -5.23 18.74 -1.02
CA MET A 1 -5.41 17.27 -1.04
C MET A 1 -6.60 16.93 -0.17
N ASP A 2 -7.53 16.17 -0.73
CA ASP A 2 -8.66 15.58 0.00
C ASP A 2 -8.15 14.78 1.22
N PRO A 3 -8.84 14.78 2.38
CA PRO A 3 -8.49 13.95 3.53
C PRO A 3 -8.26 12.47 3.18
N THR A 4 -9.00 11.89 2.24
CA THR A 4 -8.77 10.51 1.76
C THR A 4 -7.40 10.37 1.09
N THR A 5 -7.03 11.31 0.20
CA THR A 5 -5.73 11.28 -0.49
C THR A 5 -4.57 11.43 0.49
N LYS A 6 -4.70 12.28 1.52
CA LYS A 6 -3.66 12.43 2.56
C LYS A 6 -3.43 11.14 3.34
N ARG A 7 -4.51 10.44 3.71
CA ARG A 7 -4.43 9.14 4.40
C ARG A 7 -3.78 8.07 3.53
N LEU A 8 -4.11 8.03 2.24
CA LEU A 8 -3.46 7.09 1.31
C LEU A 8 -1.97 7.39 1.17
N VAL A 9 -1.59 8.65 0.97
CA VAL A 9 -0.18 9.03 0.84
C VAL A 9 0.59 8.71 2.11
N LEU A 10 0.02 8.97 3.29
CA LEU A 10 0.62 8.56 4.56
C LEU A 10 0.80 7.04 4.65
N GLY A 11 -0.22 6.27 4.25
CA GLY A 11 -0.16 4.80 4.19
C GLY A 11 0.90 4.29 3.21
N ALA A 12 1.02 4.93 2.05
CA ALA A 12 2.05 4.62 1.06
C ALA A 12 3.45 4.88 1.62
N VAL A 13 3.68 6.07 2.18
CA VAL A 13 4.96 6.44 2.80
C VAL A 13 5.32 5.48 3.93
N ALA A 14 4.35 5.13 4.77
CA ALA A 14 4.55 4.14 5.84
C ALA A 14 4.93 2.76 5.26
N CYS A 15 4.23 2.30 4.22
CA CYS A 15 4.51 1.00 3.59
C CYS A 15 5.87 0.95 2.88
N PHE A 16 6.23 1.96 2.10
CA PHE A 16 7.56 2.02 1.49
C PHE A 16 8.66 2.21 2.54
N GLY A 17 8.37 2.96 3.62
CA GLY A 17 9.25 3.10 4.77
C GLY A 17 9.50 1.78 5.49
N THR A 18 8.45 0.98 5.73
CA THR A 18 8.61 -0.35 6.36
C THR A 18 9.40 -1.30 5.47
N PHE A 19 9.19 -1.26 4.15
CA PHE A 19 9.96 -2.08 3.21
C PHE A 19 11.43 -1.66 3.18
N ALA A 20 11.71 -0.36 3.15
CA ALA A 20 13.07 0.15 3.20
C ALA A 20 13.77 -0.26 4.50
N LEU A 21 13.09 -0.13 5.64
CA LEU A 21 13.62 -0.57 6.94
C LEU A 21 13.85 -2.09 6.98
N ALA A 22 12.96 -2.87 6.38
CA ALA A 22 13.09 -4.33 6.25
C ALA A 22 14.34 -4.71 5.44
N ILE A 23 14.52 -4.09 4.28
CA ILE A 23 15.67 -4.31 3.40
C ILE A 23 16.97 -3.90 4.09
N LEU A 24 16.97 -2.74 4.76
CA LEU A 24 18.12 -2.24 5.50
C LEU A 24 18.56 -3.19 6.61
N GLY A 25 17.63 -3.79 7.36
CA GLY A 25 18.03 -4.72 8.43
C GLY A 25 18.66 -6.01 7.91
N TYR A 26 18.16 -6.56 6.80
CA TYR A 26 18.81 -7.71 6.16
C TYR A 26 20.16 -7.35 5.55
N TRP A 27 20.27 -6.15 4.94
CA TRP A 27 21.54 -5.69 4.39
C TRP A 27 22.60 -5.46 5.48
N LEU A 28 22.21 -4.88 6.62
CA LEU A 28 23.07 -4.73 7.80
C LEU A 28 23.42 -6.07 8.45
N ALA A 29 22.58 -7.10 8.28
CA ALA A 29 22.89 -8.47 8.66
C ALA A 29 23.90 -9.17 7.72
N GLY A 30 24.45 -8.45 6.74
CA GLY A 30 25.50 -8.93 5.83
C GLY A 30 24.98 -9.61 4.57
N TRP A 31 23.67 -9.54 4.29
CA TRP A 31 23.10 -10.08 3.07
C TRP A 31 23.39 -9.14 1.90
N SER A 32 23.39 -9.66 0.67
CA SER A 32 23.49 -8.75 -0.49
C SER A 32 22.23 -7.88 -0.57
N PHE A 33 22.34 -6.68 -1.17
CA PHE A 33 21.18 -5.80 -1.33
C PHE A 33 20.04 -6.49 -2.09
N ILE A 34 20.37 -7.21 -3.17
CA ILE A 34 19.37 -7.94 -3.97
C ILE A 34 18.75 -9.09 -3.18
N ASP A 35 19.53 -9.86 -2.41
CA ASP A 35 18.98 -10.92 -1.55
C ASP A 35 18.03 -10.35 -0.49
N SER A 36 18.36 -9.18 0.06
CA SER A 36 17.56 -8.49 1.07
C SER A 36 16.22 -8.02 0.48
N VAL A 37 16.26 -7.39 -0.71
CA VAL A 37 15.06 -7.00 -1.46
C VAL A 37 14.21 -8.22 -1.80
N TYR A 38 14.84 -9.27 -2.32
CA TYR A 38 14.15 -10.49 -2.72
C TYR A 38 13.46 -11.17 -1.52
N MET A 39 14.15 -11.29 -0.39
CA MET A 39 13.59 -11.83 0.86
C MET A 39 12.35 -11.05 1.31
N VAL A 40 12.43 -9.72 1.34
CA VAL A 40 11.31 -8.86 1.75
C VAL A 40 10.11 -9.03 0.81
N ILE A 41 10.35 -9.09 -0.51
CA ILE A 41 9.26 -9.27 -1.49
C ILE A 41 8.60 -10.64 -1.32
N ILE A 42 9.34 -11.74 -1.33
CA ILE A 42 8.74 -13.09 -1.23
C ILE A 42 8.02 -13.31 0.11
N THR A 43 8.47 -12.63 1.16
CA THR A 43 7.88 -12.70 2.49
C THR A 43 6.56 -11.93 2.54
N ILE A 44 6.56 -10.66 2.14
CA ILE A 44 5.40 -9.78 2.28
C ILE A 44 4.30 -10.13 1.28
N TYR A 45 4.66 -10.59 0.08
CA TYR A 45 3.69 -11.07 -0.91
C TYR A 45 3.23 -12.52 -0.66
N GLY A 46 3.76 -13.20 0.36
CA GLY A 46 3.33 -14.55 0.73
C GLY A 46 3.73 -15.64 -0.27
N VAL A 47 4.74 -15.41 -1.11
CA VAL A 47 5.26 -16.43 -2.05
C VAL A 47 6.05 -17.49 -1.29
N GLY A 48 6.92 -17.07 -0.36
CA GLY A 48 7.51 -17.97 0.64
C GLY A 48 8.34 -19.14 0.09
N TYR A 49 9.26 -18.91 -0.85
CA TYR A 49 10.19 -19.94 -1.34
C TYR A 49 11.19 -20.47 -0.29
N GLY A 50 11.12 -19.96 0.94
CA GLY A 50 12.08 -20.23 2.02
C GLY A 50 12.99 -19.03 2.29
N GLU A 51 13.91 -19.21 3.23
CA GLU A 51 14.90 -18.19 3.59
C GLU A 51 15.96 -18.07 2.48
N VAL A 52 16.16 -16.87 1.94
CA VAL A 52 17.18 -16.62 0.89
C VAL A 52 18.60 -16.85 1.43
N LYS A 53 18.79 -16.53 2.71
CA LYS A 53 20.02 -16.73 3.48
C LYS A 53 19.62 -17.20 4.88
N PRO A 54 20.49 -17.94 5.59
CA PRO A 54 20.16 -18.51 6.89
C PRO A 54 19.78 -17.45 7.93
N VAL A 55 18.62 -17.62 8.56
CA VAL A 55 18.17 -16.81 9.70
C VAL A 55 18.54 -17.52 11.01
N ASP A 56 19.83 -17.58 11.29
CA ASP A 56 20.38 -18.46 12.35
C ASP A 56 20.45 -17.79 13.73
N THR A 57 20.47 -16.46 13.78
CA THR A 57 20.57 -15.75 15.06
C THR A 57 19.19 -15.47 15.64
N PRO A 58 19.00 -15.59 16.97
CA PRO A 58 17.74 -15.26 17.62
C PRO A 58 17.27 -13.81 17.32
N GLY A 59 18.21 -12.88 17.20
CA GLY A 59 17.93 -11.48 16.84
C GLY A 59 17.37 -11.35 15.41
N LEU A 60 17.99 -12.01 14.44
CA LEU A 60 17.51 -11.95 13.04
C LEU A 60 16.18 -12.70 12.85
N ARG A 61 15.93 -13.75 13.65
CA ARG A 61 14.62 -14.42 13.68
C ARG A 61 13.53 -13.51 14.21
N LEU A 62 13.77 -12.84 15.35
CA LEU A 62 12.81 -11.89 15.91
C LEU A 62 12.56 -10.73 14.95
N TYR A 63 13.61 -10.21 14.32
CA TYR A 63 13.51 -9.20 13.28
C TYR A 63 12.63 -9.65 12.12
N THR A 64 12.86 -10.86 11.60
CA THR A 64 12.07 -11.43 10.51
C THR A 64 10.60 -11.60 10.88
N ILE A 65 10.29 -12.02 12.11
CA ILE A 65 8.91 -12.08 12.62
C ILE A 65 8.25 -10.70 12.59
N VAL A 66 8.96 -9.66 13.04
CA VAL A 66 8.46 -8.28 13.01
C VAL A 66 8.24 -7.81 11.57
N VAL A 67 9.17 -8.10 10.65
CA VAL A 67 9.03 -7.78 9.22
C VAL A 67 7.81 -8.47 8.62
N ILE A 68 7.54 -9.73 8.95
CA ILE A 68 6.35 -10.45 8.48
C ILE A 68 5.08 -9.75 8.95
N VAL A 69 4.94 -9.50 10.25
CA VAL A 69 3.71 -8.93 10.82
C VAL A 69 3.49 -7.49 10.34
N VAL A 70 4.51 -6.65 10.47
CA VAL A 70 4.41 -5.22 10.13
C VAL A 70 4.40 -5.00 8.62
N GLY A 71 5.25 -5.71 7.87
CA GLY A 71 5.34 -5.59 6.42
C GLY A 71 4.05 -6.06 5.72
N THR A 72 3.53 -7.22 6.12
CA THR A 72 2.25 -7.73 5.59
C THR A 72 1.08 -6.82 5.99
N GLY A 73 1.05 -6.35 7.24
CA GLY A 73 0.03 -5.39 7.68
C GLY A 73 0.06 -4.07 6.89
N ALA A 74 1.26 -3.55 6.62
CA ALA A 74 1.45 -2.31 5.88
C ALA A 74 0.98 -2.42 4.42
N ILE A 75 1.33 -3.51 3.72
CA ILE A 75 0.89 -3.71 2.33
C ILE A 75 -0.62 -3.91 2.24
N LEU A 76 -1.21 -4.65 3.20
CA LEU A 76 -2.66 -4.86 3.26
C LEU A 76 -3.41 -3.54 3.49
N TYR A 77 -2.92 -2.71 4.41
CA TYR A 77 -3.49 -1.38 4.64
C TYR A 77 -3.39 -0.50 3.39
N PHE A 78 -2.22 -0.50 2.73
CA PHE A 78 -2.02 0.28 1.50
C PHE A 78 -2.95 -0.17 0.37
N ILE A 79 -3.05 -1.47 0.12
CA ILE A 79 -3.96 -2.03 -0.90
C ILE A 79 -5.42 -1.71 -0.55
N GLY A 80 -5.84 -1.90 0.70
CA GLY A 80 -7.19 -1.59 1.14
C GLY A 80 -7.55 -0.11 0.93
N GLY A 81 -6.65 0.80 1.32
CA GLY A 81 -6.82 2.23 1.07
C GLY A 81 -6.84 2.59 -0.41
N PHE A 82 -6.01 1.93 -1.23
CA PHE A 82 -5.98 2.14 -2.68
C PHE A 82 -7.30 1.74 -3.33
N VAL A 83 -7.83 0.57 -2.98
CA VAL A 83 -9.14 0.10 -3.46
C VAL A 83 -10.24 1.09 -3.05
N GLN A 84 -10.23 1.57 -1.80
CA GLN A 84 -11.20 2.55 -1.34
C GLN A 84 -11.14 3.86 -2.14
N MET A 85 -9.94 4.38 -2.42
CA MET A 85 -9.77 5.58 -3.25
C MET A 85 -10.38 5.40 -4.65
N VAL A 86 -10.13 4.26 -5.29
CA VAL A 86 -10.67 3.98 -6.63
C VAL A 86 -12.20 3.92 -6.59
N MET A 87 -12.78 3.26 -5.60
CA MET A 87 -14.23 3.19 -5.42
C MET A 87 -14.85 4.57 -5.17
N GLU A 88 -14.26 5.38 -4.28
CA GLU A 88 -14.72 6.75 -4.02
C GLU A 88 -14.66 7.63 -5.27
N GLY A 89 -13.60 7.49 -6.08
CA GLY A 89 -13.46 8.20 -7.35
C GLY A 89 -14.56 7.86 -8.35
N GLN A 90 -14.90 6.58 -8.50
CA GLN A 90 -15.99 6.15 -9.38
C GLN A 90 -17.36 6.64 -8.89
N ILE A 91 -17.61 6.59 -7.57
CA ILE A 91 -18.86 7.08 -6.97
C ILE A 91 -19.01 8.59 -7.20
N ASN A 92 -17.96 9.39 -6.96
CA ASN A 92 -18.00 10.83 -7.17
C ASN A 92 -18.23 11.20 -8.64
N GLN A 93 -17.64 10.44 -9.58
CA GLN A 93 -17.86 10.67 -11.01
C GLN A 93 -19.29 10.35 -11.43
N ALA A 94 -19.87 9.25 -10.92
CA ALA A 94 -21.27 8.87 -11.19
C ALA A 94 -22.27 9.88 -10.59
N LEU A 95 -22.04 10.35 -9.37
CA LEU A 95 -22.88 11.38 -8.73
C LEU A 95 -22.71 12.75 -9.39
N GLY A 96 -21.49 13.11 -9.79
CA GLY A 96 -21.20 14.32 -10.54
C GLY A 96 -21.88 14.34 -11.91
N ALA A 97 -21.91 13.21 -12.60
CA ALA A 97 -22.65 13.05 -13.86
C ALA A 97 -24.15 13.30 -13.66
N ARG A 98 -24.77 12.70 -12.64
CA ARG A 98 -26.20 12.92 -12.32
C ARG A 98 -26.53 14.38 -11.99
N LYS A 99 -25.65 15.08 -11.26
CA LYS A 99 -25.83 16.52 -10.96
C LYS A 99 -25.75 17.38 -12.23
N LYS A 100 -24.84 17.07 -13.14
CA LYS A 100 -24.75 17.77 -14.44
C LYS A 100 -26.00 17.57 -15.29
N THR A 101 -26.56 16.36 -15.33
CA THR A 101 -27.80 16.10 -16.10
C THR A 101 -28.99 16.89 -15.58
N LYS A 102 -29.19 16.93 -14.25
CA LYS A 102 -30.26 17.73 -13.63
C LYS A 102 -30.11 19.24 -13.87
N GLY A 103 -28.87 19.73 -13.88
CA GLY A 103 -28.60 21.14 -14.20
C GLY A 103 -28.95 21.49 -15.66
N ILE A 104 -28.70 20.58 -16.60
CA ILE A 104 -29.06 20.77 -18.02
C ILE A 104 -30.58 20.69 -18.21
N GLU A 105 -31.27 19.80 -17.49
CA GLU A 105 -32.72 19.66 -17.51
C GLU A 105 -33.43 20.92 -16.99
N SER A 106 -32.93 21.49 -15.89
CA SER A 106 -33.42 22.76 -15.32
C SER A 106 -33.20 23.97 -16.24
N LEU A 107 -32.20 23.94 -17.13
CA LEU A 107 -31.96 25.02 -18.10
C LEU A 107 -32.83 24.88 -19.36
N LYS A 108 -33.28 23.66 -19.68
CA LYS A 108 -34.21 23.43 -20.80
C LYS A 108 -35.62 23.94 -20.51
N ASP A 109 -36.09 23.93 -19.26
CA ASP A 109 -37.41 24.46 -18.87
C ASP A 109 -37.50 25.99 -18.89
N HIS A 110 -36.36 26.70 -19.02
CA HIS A 110 -36.30 28.16 -19.01
C HIS A 110 -35.81 28.78 -20.33
N ALA A 111 -35.48 27.98 -21.34
CA ALA A 111 -35.21 28.47 -22.69
C ALA A 111 -36.52 28.46 -23.51
N ILE A 112 -37.22 29.60 -23.50
CA ILE A 112 -38.31 29.95 -24.43
C ILE A 112 -37.72 30.75 -25.58
#